data_AF-A0A656JWB5-F1
#
_entry.id   AF-A0A656JWB5-F1
#
_cell.length_a   1.000
_cell.length_b   1.000
_cell.length_c   1.000
_cell.angle_alpha   90.00
_cell.angle_beta   90.00
_cell.angle_gamma   90.00
#
_symmetry.space_group_name_H-M   'P 1'
#
loop_
_entity.id
_entity.type
_entity.pdbx_description
1 polymer ?
#
loop_
_entity_poly.entity_id
_entity_poly.type
_entity_poly.pdbx_seq_one_letter_code
_entity_poly.pdbx_strand_id
1 'polypeptide(L)' 'KLDGVRVFNPQGKAIGHISLPERCANLCFGGREGNRLFMASSHSLYSVFVNARGATFA' A
#
# COMPACT_ATOMS: atom_id res chain seq x y z
N LYS A 1 -4.92 -14.25 -7.41
CA LYS A 1 -5.44 -12.96 -7.93
C LYS A 1 -4.32 -11.92 -7.77
N LEU A 2 -4.00 -11.13 -8.79
CA LEU A 2 -2.88 -10.15 -8.75
C LEU A 2 -3.35 -8.73 -8.39
N ASP A 3 -4.64 -8.57 -8.13
CA ASP A 3 -5.26 -7.28 -7.84
C ASP A 3 -4.97 -6.85 -6.40
N GLY A 4 -4.40 -5.65 -6.25
CA GLY A 4 -4.09 -5.06 -4.96
C GLY A 4 -2.62 -4.64 -4.84
N VAL A 5 -2.05 -4.82 -3.65
CA VAL A 5 -0.68 -4.37 -3.31
C VAL A 5 0.15 -5.53 -2.80
N ARG A 6 1.32 -5.74 -3.39
CA ARG A 6 2.30 -6.71 -2.91
C ARG A 6 3.36 -6.03 -2.06
N VAL A 7 3.68 -6.63 -0.92
CA VAL A 7 4.69 -6.13 0.02
C VAL A 7 5.93 -6.98 -0.10
N PHE A 8 7.08 -6.33 -0.24
CA PHE A 8 8.39 -6.98 -0.34
C PHE A 8 9.27 -6.55 0.84
N ASN A 9 10.15 -7.45 1.27
CA ASN A 9 11.23 -7.09 2.19
C ASN A 9 12.41 -6.45 1.41
N PRO A 10 13.43 -5.91 2.10
CA PRO A 10 14.60 -5.30 1.45
C PRO A 10 15.38 -6.24 0.53
N GLN A 11 15.27 -7.56 0.70
CA GLN A 11 15.89 -8.57 -0.16
C GLN A 11 15.04 -8.91 -1.39
N GLY A 12 13.91 -8.22 -1.61
CA GLY A 12 13.01 -8.47 -2.74
C GLY A 12 12.10 -9.70 -2.58
N LYS A 13 12.06 -10.34 -1.40
CA LYS A 13 11.14 -11.45 -1.12
C LYS A 13 9.76 -10.90 -0.82
N ALA A 14 8.74 -11.45 -1.47
CA ALA A 14 7.35 -11.13 -1.17
C ALA A 14 6.98 -11.63 0.25
N ILE A 15 6.50 -10.74 1.11
CA ILE A 15 6.14 -11.02 2.51
C ILE A 15 4.66 -10.80 2.81
N GLY A 16 3.90 -10.22 1.88
CA GLY A 16 2.48 -9.98 2.09
C GLY A 16 1.75 -9.50 0.84
N HIS A 17 0.42 -9.53 0.91
CA HIS A 17 -0.46 -9.04 -0.14
C HIS A 17 -1.73 -8.45 0.46
N ILE A 18 -2.05 -7.22 0.07
CA ILE A 18 -3.33 -6.57 0.38
C ILE A 18 -4.24 -6.79 -0.81
N SER A 19 -5.23 -7.66 -0.65
CA SER A 19 -6.17 -8.01 -1.72
C SER A 19 -7.19 -6.89 -1.91
N LEU A 20 -7.34 -6.43 -3.16
CA LEU A 20 -8.39 -5.49 -3.55
C LEU A 20 -9.33 -6.14 -4.57
N PRO A 21 -10.57 -5.64 -4.71
CA PRO A 21 -11.51 -6.18 -5.71
C PRO A 21 -11.10 -5.85 -7.15
N GLU A 22 -10.21 -4.87 -7.35
CA GLU A 22 -9.77 -4.34 -8.64
C GLU A 22 -8.27 -3.97 -8.63
N ARG A 23 -7.69 -3.72 -9.82
CA ARG A 23 -6.26 -3.42 -9.97
C ARG A 23 -5.92 -2.06 -9.34
N CYS A 24 -4.91 -2.07 -8.48
CA CYS A 24 -4.31 -0.86 -7.91
C CYS A 24 -3.22 -0.34 -8.85
N ALA A 25 -3.34 0.89 -9.33
CA ALA A 25 -2.34 1.51 -10.21
C ALA A 25 -1.21 2.17 -9.41
N ASN A 26 -1.55 2.82 -8.29
CA ASN A 26 -0.58 3.51 -7.46
C ASN A 26 -1.05 3.59 -5.99
N LEU A 27 -0.12 3.91 -5.09
CA LEU A 27 -0.34 4.01 -3.65
C LEU A 27 0.59 5.04 -3.04
N CYS A 28 0.21 5.58 -1.88
CA CYS A 28 1.09 6.42 -1.07
C CYS A 28 0.79 6.28 0.42
N PHE A 29 1.81 6.50 1.25
CA PHE A 29 1.62 6.71 2.67
C PHE A 29 1.11 8.13 2.92
N GLY A 30 0.25 8.28 3.93
CA GLY A 30 -0.23 9.58 4.39
C GLY A 30 -1.00 9.48 5.69
N GLY A 31 -1.94 10.42 5.89
CA GLY A 31 -2.64 10.60 7.15
C GLY A 31 -1.77 11.32 8.19
N ARG A 32 -2.41 11.79 9.27
CA ARG A 32 -1.78 12.62 10.31
C ARG A 32 -0.53 11.96 10.94
N GLU A 33 -0.54 10.63 11.06
CA GLU A 33 0.53 9.82 11.66
C GLU A 33 1.48 9.18 10.63
N GLY A 34 1.27 9.44 9.32
CA GLY A 34 2.05 8.85 8.23
C GLY A 34 1.89 7.33 8.06
N ASN A 35 0.90 6.72 8.72
CA ASN A 35 0.70 5.27 8.80
C ASN A 35 -0.57 4.78 8.08
N ARG A 36 -1.21 5.64 7.29
CA ARG A 36 -2.33 5.24 6.43
C ARG A 36 -1.81 5.04 5.01
N LEU A 37 -2.03 3.84 4.47
CA LEU A 37 -1.72 3.53 3.09
C LEU A 37 -2.96 3.79 2.23
N PHE A 38 -2.88 4.76 1.31
CA PHE A 38 -3.90 5.04 0.31
C PHE A 38 -3.58 4.29 -0.97
N MET A 39 -4.59 3.72 -1.62
CA MET A 39 -4.45 2.87 -2.81
C MET A 39 -5.45 3.32 -3.87
N ALA A 40 -4.96 3.96 -4.93
CA ALA A 40 -5.76 4.43 -6.06
C ALA A 40 -5.96 3.26 -7.04
N SER A 41 -7.19 2.78 -7.11
CA SER A 41 -7.61 1.74 -8.04
C SER A 41 -8.48 2.34 -9.14
N SER A 42 -9.00 1.51 -10.05
CA SER A 42 -9.72 1.97 -11.24
C SER A 42 -10.96 2.82 -10.91
N HIS A 43 -11.82 2.38 -9.99
CA HIS A 43 -13.08 3.05 -9.69
C HIS A 43 -13.21 3.48 -8.24
N SER A 44 -12.23 3.21 -7.40
CA SER A 44 -12.29 3.50 -5.98
C SER A 44 -10.93 3.80 -5.39
N LEU A 45 -10.96 4.55 -4.28
CA LEU A 45 -9.82 4.79 -3.42
C LEU A 45 -9.99 3.95 -2.16
N TYR A 46 -9.06 3.04 -1.91
CA TYR A 46 -9.03 2.23 -0.69
C TYR A 46 -8.00 2.81 0.29
N SER A 47 -8.21 2.60 1.58
CA SER A 47 -7.18 2.90 2.58
C SER A 47 -7.18 1.90 3.73
N VAL A 48 -6.00 1.68 4.29
CA VAL A 48 -5.81 0.84 5.48
C VAL A 48 -4.76 1.47 6.39
N PHE A 49 -4.93 1.32 7.70
CA PHE A 49 -3.89 1.66 8.66
C PHE A 49 -2.88 0.51 8.75
N VAL A 50 -1.60 0.84 8.73
CA VAL A 50 -0.51 -0.12 8.85
C VAL A 50 0.39 0.20 10.04
N ASN A 51 1.13 -0.79 10.54
CA ASN A 51 2.11 -0.60 11.61
C ASN A 51 3.49 -0.18 11.05
N ALA A 52 3.50 0.70 10.05
CA ALA A 52 4.69 1.26 9.43
C ALA A 52 4.40 2.70 9.00
N ARG A 53 5.45 3.51 8.84
CA ARG A 53 5.34 4.90 8.36
C ARG A 53 6.02 5.04 7.01
N GLY A 54 5.51 5.96 6.18
CA GLY A 54 6.16 6.32 4.92
C GLY A 54 7.60 6.78 5.13
N ALA A 55 8.48 6.42 4.20
CA ALA A 55 9.87 6.87 4.23
C ALA A 55 9.94 8.39 4.02
N THR A 56 10.78 9.06 4.80
CA THR A 56 11.11 10.48 4.64
C THR A 56 12.55 10.60 4.16
N PHE A 57 12.83 11.58 3.32
CA PHE A 57 14.21 11.97 3.05
C PHE A 57 14.82 12.54 4.35
N ALA A 58 16.04 12.13 4.65
CA ALA A 58 16.87 12.76 5.69
C ALA A 58 17.65 13.92 5.06
#